data_AF-A0A7C4NMZ4-F1
#
_entry.id   AF-A0A7C4NMZ4-F1
#
_cell.length_a   1.000
_cell.length_b   1.000
_cell.length_c   1.000
_cell.angle_alpha   90.00
_cell.angle_beta   90.00
_cell.angle_gamma   90.00
#
_symmetry.space_group_name_H-M   'P 1'
#
loop_
_entity.id
_entity.type
_entity.pdbx_description
1 polymer ?
#
loop_
_entity_poly.entity_id
_entity_poly.type
_entity_poly.pdbx_seq_one_letter_code
_entity_poly.pdbx_strand_id
1 'polypeptide(L)'
;MNNNEVQEIEVEFYIPHEIRLDDIATITLYRKVSLETFYESKEVLNSFQDNEDFFIAWLSKISFSRGYPVARAVIKVNNTIVEALLSSDKLKYFIDSPYISRIRRIYMIQNLKSSVSKLNTSTNQDGENVYTSLDQEKSALANILQDLSNDELYIFFSPINVIDPSKADALVLETDRGIVFLRLDSIPRVPSSTTTTKNTVKKKKSRGSKKKKKKRRTRRRSKSSS
;
A
#
# COMPACT_ATOMS: atom_id res chain seq x y z
N MET A 1 0.66 28.63 -41.71
CA MET A 1 -0.49 27.74 -41.46
C MET A 1 -0.19 26.98 -40.18
N ASN A 2 -0.73 27.41 -39.04
CA ASN A 2 -0.57 26.68 -37.78
C ASN A 2 -1.75 25.73 -37.66
N ASN A 3 -1.56 24.48 -38.07
CA ASN A 3 -2.42 23.42 -37.58
C ASN A 3 -1.97 23.16 -36.15
N ASN A 4 -2.69 23.72 -35.18
CA ASN A 4 -2.65 23.24 -33.80
C ASN A 4 -3.29 21.85 -33.79
N GLU A 5 -2.51 20.88 -34.26
CA GLU A 5 -2.87 19.47 -34.25
C GLU A 5 -2.87 19.04 -32.78
N VAL A 6 -4.07 18.87 -32.24
CA VAL A 6 -4.29 18.32 -30.89
C VAL A 6 -4.41 16.81 -30.99
N GLN A 7 -3.89 16.09 -30.00
CA GLN A 7 -4.09 14.64 -29.91
C GLN A 7 -4.73 14.26 -28.59
N GLU A 8 -5.46 13.15 -28.63
CA GLU A 8 -6.14 12.56 -27.49
C GLU A 8 -5.15 11.80 -26.60
N ILE A 9 -5.29 12.00 -25.30
CA ILE A 9 -4.57 11.28 -24.24
C ILE A 9 -5.61 10.60 -23.36
N GLU A 10 -5.56 9.27 -23.31
CA GLU A 10 -6.38 8.51 -22.37
C GLU A 10 -5.67 8.40 -21.03
N VAL A 11 -6.39 8.77 -19.96
CA VAL A 11 -5.91 8.71 -18.58
C VAL A 11 -6.83 7.82 -17.75
N GLU A 12 -6.25 6.79 -17.16
CA GLU A 12 -6.91 5.88 -16.24
C GLU A 12 -6.69 6.35 -14.79
N PHE A 13 -7.75 6.39 -14.00
CA PHE A 13 -7.68 6.76 -12.59
C PHE A 13 -8.03 5.59 -11.69
N TYR A 14 -7.34 5.52 -10.55
CA TYR A 14 -7.43 4.41 -9.62
C TYR A 14 -7.58 4.90 -8.17
N ILE A 15 -8.29 4.10 -7.37
CA ILE A 15 -8.37 4.28 -5.91
C ILE A 15 -7.84 3.06 -5.18
N PRO A 16 -7.22 3.24 -3.99
CA PRO A 16 -6.77 2.12 -3.17
C PRO A 16 -7.96 1.31 -2.65
N HIS A 17 -7.77 0.00 -2.62
CA HIS A 17 -8.69 -0.98 -2.09
C HIS A 17 -7.91 -1.97 -1.23
N GLU A 18 -8.11 -1.89 0.08
CA GLU A 18 -7.45 -2.77 1.03
C GLU A 18 -8.13 -4.13 1.09
N ILE A 19 -7.32 -5.17 0.90
CA ILE A 19 -7.71 -6.56 1.06
C ILE A 19 -7.03 -7.09 2.31
N ARG A 20 -7.84 -7.61 3.22
CA ARG A 20 -7.37 -8.31 4.40
C ARG A 20 -7.32 -9.81 4.13
N LEU A 21 -6.12 -10.38 4.20
CA LEU A 21 -5.86 -11.80 4.06
C LEU A 21 -5.81 -12.44 5.46
N ASP A 22 -7.00 -12.57 6.06
CA ASP A 22 -7.20 -13.03 7.44
C ASP A 22 -6.32 -12.28 8.46
N ASP A 23 -5.49 -13.01 9.19
CA ASP A 23 -4.52 -12.49 10.16
C ASP A 23 -3.08 -12.56 9.63
N ILE A 24 -2.90 -12.81 8.33
CA ILE A 24 -1.58 -13.01 7.72
C ILE A 24 -1.03 -11.67 7.26
N ALA A 25 -1.78 -10.95 6.42
CA ALA A 25 -1.36 -9.70 5.82
C ALA A 25 -2.55 -8.84 5.37
N THR A 26 -2.28 -7.56 5.15
CA THR A 26 -3.15 -6.66 4.39
C THR A 26 -2.40 -6.23 3.14
N ILE A 27 -3.07 -6.27 1.98
CA ILE A 27 -2.54 -5.80 0.70
C ILE A 27 -3.43 -4.68 0.20
N THR A 28 -2.83 -3.58 -0.26
CA THR A 28 -3.56 -2.54 -0.98
C THR A 28 -3.44 -2.80 -2.47
N LEU A 29 -4.56 -3.22 -3.06
CA LEU A 29 -4.73 -3.25 -4.51
C LEU A 29 -5.45 -1.99 -4.95
N TYR A 30 -5.66 -1.83 -6.25
CA TYR A 30 -6.26 -0.61 -6.76
C TYR A 30 -7.36 -0.90 -7.76
N ARG A 31 -8.47 -0.18 -7.61
CA ARG A 31 -9.64 -0.31 -8.46
C ARG A 31 -9.65 0.82 -9.48
N LYS A 32 -9.83 0.49 -10.76
CA LYS A 32 -10.07 1.49 -11.81
C LYS A 32 -11.43 2.14 -11.56
N VAL A 33 -11.46 3.47 -11.51
CA VAL A 33 -12.70 4.25 -11.24
C VAL A 33 -13.13 5.12 -12.40
N SER A 34 -12.20 5.52 -13.25
CA SER A 34 -12.49 6.40 -14.39
C SER A 34 -11.47 6.19 -15.51
N LEU A 35 -11.92 6.44 -16.73
CA LEU A 35 -11.12 6.58 -17.94
C LEU A 35 -11.56 7.90 -18.58
N GLU A 36 -10.65 8.85 -18.68
CA GLU A 36 -10.94 10.17 -19.22
C GLU A 36 -10.00 10.50 -20.37
N THR A 37 -10.49 11.27 -21.33
CA THR A 37 -9.72 11.74 -22.48
C THR A 37 -9.37 13.22 -22.30
N PHE A 38 -8.08 13.52 -22.46
CA PHE A 38 -7.53 14.87 -22.47
C PHE A 38 -7.02 15.21 -23.87
N TYR A 39 -6.93 16.49 -24.19
CA TYR A 39 -6.44 16.96 -25.48
C TYR A 39 -5.27 17.89 -25.25
N GLU A 40 -4.14 17.56 -25.85
CA GLU A 40 -2.92 18.37 -25.75
C GLU A 40 -2.35 18.66 -27.13
N SER A 41 -1.60 19.75 -27.23
CA SER A 41 -0.94 20.12 -28.48
C SER A 41 0.27 19.22 -28.75
N LYS A 42 0.63 19.09 -30.03
CA LYS A 42 1.80 18.32 -30.46
C LYS A 42 3.10 18.76 -29.78
N GLU A 43 3.27 20.04 -29.49
CA GLU A 43 4.45 20.56 -28.78
C GLU A 43 4.55 20.01 -27.36
N VAL A 44 3.43 19.96 -26.63
CA VAL A 44 3.36 19.39 -25.28
C VAL A 44 3.64 17.88 -25.33
N LEU A 45 3.03 17.18 -26.29
CA LEU A 45 3.24 15.74 -26.46
C LEU A 45 4.68 15.36 -26.78
N ASN A 46 5.36 16.13 -27.63
CA ASN A 46 6.78 15.94 -27.90
C ASN A 46 7.62 16.13 -26.62
N SER A 47 7.26 17.11 -25.77
CA SER A 47 7.97 17.31 -24.51
C SER A 47 7.80 16.17 -23.51
N PHE A 48 6.70 15.41 -23.57
CA PHE A 48 6.53 14.18 -22.78
C PHE A 48 7.47 13.07 -23.25
N GLN A 49 7.72 12.97 -24.55
CA GLN A 49 8.68 12.01 -25.10
C GLN A 49 10.12 12.33 -24.69
N ASP A 50 10.46 13.63 -24.64
CA ASP A 50 11.81 14.09 -24.31
C ASP A 50 12.10 14.07 -22.80
N ASN A 51 11.06 14.13 -21.95
CA ASN A 51 11.21 14.21 -20.50
C ASN A 51 10.04 13.55 -19.74
N GLU A 52 10.31 12.36 -19.20
CA GLU A 52 9.34 11.59 -18.40
C GLU A 52 8.88 12.34 -17.14
N ASP A 53 9.77 13.08 -16.45
CA ASP A 53 9.40 13.86 -15.26
C ASP A 53 8.36 14.93 -15.58
N PHE A 54 8.45 15.53 -16.78
CA PHE A 54 7.45 16.49 -17.23
C PHE A 54 6.09 15.83 -17.46
N PHE A 55 6.08 14.61 -18.03
CA PHE A 55 4.86 13.84 -18.22
C PHE A 55 4.23 13.43 -16.88
N ILE A 56 5.03 12.94 -15.93
CA ILE A 56 4.58 12.63 -14.57
C ILE A 56 4.05 13.89 -13.87
N ALA A 57 4.71 15.04 -14.02
CA ALA A 57 4.25 16.29 -13.43
C ALA A 57 2.91 16.78 -14.03
N TRP A 58 2.71 16.63 -15.33
CA TRP A 58 1.43 16.91 -15.99
C TRP A 58 0.34 15.97 -15.47
N LEU A 59 0.61 14.67 -15.42
CA LEU A 59 -0.32 13.66 -14.92
C LEU A 59 -0.67 13.90 -13.43
N SER A 60 0.31 14.32 -12.63
CA SER A 60 0.12 14.70 -11.22
C SER A 60 -0.85 15.85 -11.04
N LYS A 61 -0.76 16.91 -11.87
CA LYS A 61 -1.70 18.04 -11.82
C LYS A 61 -3.13 17.59 -12.12
N ILE A 62 -3.31 16.75 -13.13
CA ILE A 62 -4.62 16.21 -13.50
C ILE A 62 -5.16 15.35 -12.36
N SER A 63 -4.37 14.38 -11.89
CA SER A 63 -4.78 13.48 -10.80
C SER A 63 -5.16 14.25 -9.54
N PHE A 64 -4.36 15.26 -9.16
CA PHE A 64 -4.65 16.13 -8.02
C PHE A 64 -5.95 16.91 -8.19
N SER A 65 -6.20 17.46 -9.39
CA SER A 65 -7.43 18.21 -9.68
C SER A 65 -8.69 17.34 -9.58
N ARG A 66 -8.55 16.05 -9.88
CA ARG A 66 -9.62 15.04 -9.80
C ARG A 66 -9.73 14.39 -8.43
N GLY A 67 -8.76 14.58 -7.55
CA GLY A 67 -8.71 13.95 -6.22
C GLY A 67 -8.37 12.46 -6.25
N TYR A 68 -7.78 11.95 -7.35
CA TYR A 68 -7.35 10.56 -7.43
C TYR A 68 -5.89 10.43 -7.00
N PRO A 69 -5.55 9.45 -6.13
CA PRO A 69 -4.20 9.27 -5.63
C PRO A 69 -3.26 8.64 -6.67
N VAL A 70 -3.83 7.94 -7.66
CA VAL A 70 -3.08 7.22 -8.69
C VAL A 70 -3.74 7.43 -10.04
N ALA A 71 -2.90 7.71 -11.03
CA ALA A 71 -3.30 7.81 -12.42
C ALA A 71 -2.25 7.16 -13.33
N ARG A 72 -2.70 6.67 -14.48
CA ARG A 72 -1.86 6.15 -15.56
C ARG A 72 -2.25 6.80 -16.87
N ALA A 73 -1.27 7.20 -17.66
CA ALA A 73 -1.50 7.72 -19.01
C ALA A 73 -0.58 7.00 -20.00
N VAL A 74 -1.11 6.67 -21.18
CA VAL A 74 -0.34 6.12 -22.29
C VAL A 74 -0.63 6.95 -23.52
N ILE A 75 0.44 7.41 -24.19
CA ILE A 75 0.35 8.22 -25.39
C ILE A 75 1.20 7.62 -26.50
N LYS A 76 0.81 7.88 -27.75
CA LYS A 76 1.60 7.52 -28.93
C LYS A 76 2.02 8.80 -29.66
N VAL A 77 3.31 9.13 -29.60
CA VAL A 77 3.90 10.34 -30.18
C VAL A 77 4.97 9.92 -31.18
N ASN A 78 4.87 10.35 -32.44
CA ASN A 78 5.84 10.04 -33.50
C ASN A 78 6.19 8.54 -33.64
N ASN A 79 5.18 7.65 -33.50
CA ASN A 79 5.32 6.19 -33.44
C ASN A 79 6.03 5.61 -32.21
N THR A 80 6.38 6.43 -31.23
CA THR A 80 6.87 6.00 -29.91
C THR A 80 5.71 5.94 -28.93
N ILE A 81 5.64 4.89 -28.10
CA ILE A 81 4.70 4.82 -26.98
C ILE A 81 5.42 5.36 -25.74
N VAL A 82 4.79 6.31 -25.05
CA VAL A 82 5.27 6.87 -23.78
C VAL A 82 4.21 6.59 -22.74
N GLU A 83 4.62 6.08 -21.58
CA GLU A 83 3.74 5.77 -20.46
C GLU A 83 4.19 6.56 -19.24
N ALA A 84 3.22 7.07 -18.47
CA ALA A 84 3.47 7.64 -17.16
C ALA A 84 2.53 6.99 -16.14
N LEU A 85 3.10 6.62 -14.99
CA LEU A 85 2.38 6.07 -13.86
C LEU A 85 2.66 6.94 -12.63
N LEU A 86 1.62 7.58 -12.11
CA LEU A 86 1.68 8.34 -10.87
C LEU A 86 1.23 7.46 -9.71
N SER A 87 2.09 7.30 -8.70
CA SER A 87 1.72 6.76 -7.39
C SER A 87 2.08 7.75 -6.29
N SER A 88 1.15 8.00 -5.37
CA SER A 88 1.34 8.90 -4.22
C SER A 88 2.31 8.36 -3.16
N ASP A 89 2.62 7.07 -3.24
CA ASP A 89 3.08 6.33 -2.08
C ASP A 89 4.59 6.11 -2.10
N LYS A 90 5.31 6.96 -1.37
CA LYS A 90 6.71 6.70 -0.97
C LYS A 90 6.74 5.64 0.14
N LEU A 91 6.36 4.41 -0.19
CA LEU A 91 6.36 3.32 0.75
C LEU A 91 7.67 2.55 0.69
N LYS A 92 8.10 2.06 1.85
CA LYS A 92 9.32 1.25 1.97
C LYS A 92 9.10 -0.18 1.47
N TYR A 93 7.87 -0.68 1.55
CA TYR A 93 7.53 -2.06 1.20
C TYR A 93 6.26 -2.08 0.38
N PHE A 94 6.42 -2.43 -0.87
CA PHE A 94 5.35 -2.60 -1.82
C PHE A 94 5.68 -3.79 -2.72
N ILE A 95 4.65 -4.32 -3.33
CA ILE A 95 4.79 -5.28 -4.41
C ILE A 95 5.08 -4.47 -5.65
N ASP A 96 6.32 -4.54 -6.11
CA ASP A 96 6.68 -3.92 -7.37
C ASP A 96 6.13 -4.77 -8.51
N SER A 97 5.40 -4.13 -9.40
CA SER A 97 4.92 -4.75 -10.61
C SER A 97 5.37 -3.84 -11.74
N PRO A 98 6.23 -4.31 -12.66
CA PRO A 98 6.76 -3.48 -13.74
C PRO A 98 5.66 -2.97 -14.67
N TYR A 99 4.46 -3.56 -14.60
CA TYR A 99 3.28 -3.16 -15.36
C TYR A 99 2.02 -3.23 -14.51
N ILE A 100 1.02 -2.42 -14.84
CA ILE A 100 -0.33 -2.57 -14.31
C ILE A 100 -0.90 -3.91 -14.79
N SER A 101 -1.15 -4.80 -13.83
CA SER A 101 -1.68 -6.15 -14.10
C SER A 101 -2.93 -6.39 -13.26
N ARG A 102 -3.94 -7.02 -13.85
CA ARG A 102 -5.18 -7.34 -13.13
C ARG A 102 -4.96 -8.59 -12.29
N ILE A 103 -5.25 -8.51 -11.00
CA ILE A 103 -5.23 -9.68 -10.11
C ILE A 103 -6.47 -10.54 -10.35
N ARG A 104 -6.25 -11.85 -10.37
CA ARG A 104 -7.29 -12.87 -10.50
C ARG A 104 -7.45 -13.64 -9.21
N ARG A 105 -6.36 -14.11 -8.60
CA ARG A 105 -6.42 -14.92 -7.38
C ARG A 105 -5.26 -14.64 -6.46
N ILE A 106 -5.50 -14.83 -5.17
CA ILE A 106 -4.50 -14.75 -4.12
C ILE A 106 -4.43 -16.09 -3.41
N TYR A 107 -3.24 -16.68 -3.42
CA TYR A 107 -2.95 -17.93 -2.75
C TYR A 107 -2.00 -17.72 -1.59
N MET A 108 -2.08 -18.65 -0.64
CA MET A 108 -1.11 -18.80 0.43
C MET A 108 -0.34 -20.09 0.26
N ILE A 109 0.96 -20.02 0.48
CA ILE A 109 1.82 -21.19 0.64
C ILE A 109 2.23 -21.32 2.10
N GLN A 110 2.01 -22.51 2.66
CA GLN A 110 2.50 -22.96 3.96
C GLN A 110 3.53 -24.08 3.76
N ASN A 111 4.55 -24.10 4.60
CA ASN A 111 5.61 -25.12 4.63
C ASN A 111 6.41 -25.24 3.32
N LEU A 112 7.01 -24.14 2.87
CA LEU A 112 7.86 -24.06 1.66
C LEU A 112 9.02 -25.09 1.66
N LYS A 113 9.40 -25.60 2.85
CA LYS A 113 10.50 -26.53 3.07
C LYS A 113 10.32 -27.91 2.43
N SER A 114 9.12 -28.33 2.00
CA SER A 114 8.90 -29.66 1.41
C SER A 114 8.63 -29.68 -0.10
N SER A 115 8.17 -28.58 -0.71
CA SER A 115 7.56 -28.65 -2.05
C SER A 115 8.22 -27.73 -3.09
N VAL A 116 9.00 -26.72 -2.67
CA VAL A 116 9.46 -25.66 -3.60
C VAL A 116 10.94 -25.79 -3.96
N SER A 117 11.41 -27.02 -4.21
CA SER A 117 12.76 -27.25 -4.75
C SER A 117 12.82 -27.12 -6.29
N LYS A 118 11.68 -26.86 -6.95
CA LYS A 118 11.56 -26.78 -8.43
C LYS A 118 10.60 -25.69 -8.92
N LEU A 119 10.63 -24.49 -8.33
CA LEU A 119 10.06 -23.33 -9.02
C LEU A 119 11.06 -22.90 -10.09
N ASN A 120 10.73 -23.11 -11.37
CA ASN A 120 11.51 -22.58 -12.49
C ASN A 120 11.41 -21.05 -12.46
N THR A 121 12.44 -20.40 -11.94
CA THR A 121 12.69 -18.97 -12.08
C THR A 121 13.30 -18.72 -13.45
N SER A 122 12.65 -17.94 -14.31
CA SER A 122 13.32 -17.28 -15.44
C SER A 122 13.59 -15.83 -15.07
N THR A 123 14.82 -15.39 -15.23
CA THR A 123 15.19 -13.99 -15.02
C THR A 123 14.93 -13.20 -16.29
N ASN A 124 14.13 -12.14 -16.22
CA ASN A 124 14.00 -11.20 -17.34
C ASN A 124 15.25 -10.31 -17.46
N GLN A 125 15.40 -9.60 -18.58
CA GLN A 125 16.57 -8.77 -18.90
C GLN A 125 16.88 -7.69 -17.84
N ASP A 126 15.91 -7.36 -16.99
CA ASP A 126 16.03 -6.37 -15.89
C ASP A 126 16.37 -7.00 -14.52
N GLY A 127 16.67 -8.30 -14.46
CA GLY A 127 17.12 -8.97 -13.23
C GLY A 127 16.00 -9.43 -12.28
N GLU A 128 14.74 -9.29 -12.67
CA GLU A 128 13.59 -9.73 -11.87
C GLU A 128 13.28 -11.22 -12.08
N ASN A 129 12.97 -11.92 -10.97
CA ASN A 129 12.56 -13.32 -10.98
C ASN A 129 11.10 -13.44 -11.44
N VAL A 130 10.88 -13.87 -12.68
CA VAL A 130 9.56 -14.21 -13.20
C VAL A 130 9.35 -15.71 -13.08
N TYR A 131 8.27 -16.12 -12.39
CA TYR A 131 7.93 -17.53 -12.19
C TYR A 131 6.95 -17.97 -13.28
N THR A 132 7.37 -18.92 -14.12
CA THR A 132 6.73 -19.19 -15.44
C THR A 132 5.66 -20.28 -15.44
N SER A 133 5.50 -21.10 -14.40
CA SER A 133 4.38 -22.05 -14.35
C SER A 133 4.07 -22.54 -12.94
N LEU A 134 2.79 -22.52 -12.55
CA LEU A 134 2.27 -23.18 -11.35
C LEU A 134 1.53 -24.48 -11.67
N ASP A 135 1.73 -25.05 -12.87
CA ASP A 135 0.87 -26.11 -13.40
C ASP A 135 1.20 -27.53 -12.91
N GLN A 136 2.25 -27.74 -12.11
CA GLN A 136 2.58 -29.07 -11.59
C GLN A 136 2.28 -29.32 -10.11
N GLU A 137 1.82 -28.32 -9.33
CA GLU A 137 1.58 -28.49 -7.88
C GLU A 137 0.23 -27.93 -7.39
N LYS A 138 -0.80 -27.95 -8.24
CA LYS A 138 -2.17 -27.52 -7.86
C LYS A 138 -2.74 -28.27 -6.65
N SER A 139 -2.26 -29.46 -6.32
CA SER A 139 -2.76 -30.24 -5.17
C SER A 139 -1.95 -30.10 -3.88
N ALA A 140 -0.76 -29.47 -3.90
CA ALA A 140 0.13 -29.43 -2.74
C ALA A 140 0.34 -28.01 -2.17
N LEU A 141 -0.02 -26.95 -2.90
CA LEU A 141 0.48 -25.59 -2.61
C LEU A 141 -0.57 -24.46 -2.45
N ALA A 142 -1.87 -24.68 -2.62
CA ALA A 142 -2.77 -23.54 -2.83
C ALA A 142 -4.11 -23.68 -2.10
N ASN A 143 -4.16 -23.27 -0.83
CA ASN A 143 -5.43 -22.77 -0.30
C ASN A 143 -5.67 -21.40 -0.95
N ILE A 144 -6.71 -21.32 -1.80
CA ILE A 144 -7.18 -20.03 -2.32
C ILE A 144 -7.63 -19.22 -1.11
N LEU A 145 -6.90 -18.15 -0.78
CA LEU A 145 -7.34 -17.20 0.23
C LEU A 145 -8.45 -16.33 -0.31
N GLN A 146 -8.33 -15.93 -1.57
CA GLN A 146 -9.31 -15.07 -2.22
C GLN A 146 -9.34 -15.29 -3.73
N ASP A 147 -10.54 -15.49 -4.26
CA ASP A 147 -10.81 -15.44 -5.69
C ASP A 147 -11.33 -14.04 -6.05
N LEU A 148 -10.58 -13.33 -6.87
CA LEU A 148 -10.84 -11.96 -7.34
C LEU A 148 -11.07 -11.93 -8.85
N SER A 149 -11.36 -13.08 -9.48
CA SER A 149 -11.48 -13.21 -10.94
C SER A 149 -12.61 -12.34 -11.51
N ASN A 150 -13.59 -11.97 -10.68
CA ASN A 150 -14.70 -11.10 -11.04
C ASN A 150 -14.47 -9.63 -10.68
N ASP A 151 -13.41 -9.32 -9.92
CA ASP A 151 -13.08 -7.96 -9.51
C ASP A 151 -12.09 -7.30 -10.49
N GLU A 152 -12.25 -6.00 -10.71
CA GLU A 152 -11.32 -5.18 -11.48
C GLU A 152 -10.30 -4.51 -10.55
N LEU A 153 -9.46 -5.35 -9.93
CA LEU A 153 -8.37 -4.92 -9.06
C LEU A 153 -7.02 -5.13 -9.73
N TYR A 154 -6.17 -4.12 -9.61
CA TYR A 154 -4.89 -4.02 -10.27
C TYR A 154 -3.76 -3.90 -9.25
N ILE A 155 -2.59 -4.40 -9.66
CA ILE A 155 -1.34 -4.28 -8.91
C ILE A 155 -0.40 -3.29 -9.60
N PHE A 156 0.07 -2.31 -8.83
CA PHE A 156 1.10 -1.35 -9.20
C PHE A 156 1.69 -0.79 -7.90
N PHE A 157 2.96 -1.03 -7.61
CA PHE A 157 3.58 -0.59 -6.34
C PHE A 157 2.70 -0.83 -5.10
N SER A 158 2.09 -2.01 -5.00
CA SER A 158 1.01 -2.26 -4.06
C SER A 158 1.53 -2.42 -2.62
N PRO A 159 1.17 -1.53 -1.68
CA PRO A 159 1.53 -1.67 -0.28
C PRO A 159 1.19 -3.05 0.28
N ILE A 160 2.11 -3.62 1.06
CA ILE A 160 1.84 -4.86 1.80
C ILE A 160 2.28 -4.72 3.26
N ASN A 161 1.38 -5.09 4.17
CA ASN A 161 1.64 -5.11 5.59
C ASN A 161 1.48 -6.54 6.13
N VAL A 162 2.58 -7.14 6.58
CA VAL A 162 2.58 -8.49 7.15
C VAL A 162 2.23 -8.42 8.63
N ILE A 163 1.14 -9.09 9.00
CA ILE A 163 0.60 -9.16 10.37
C ILE A 163 1.25 -10.33 11.12
N ASP A 164 1.17 -11.55 10.57
CA ASP A 164 1.72 -12.77 11.18
C ASP A 164 2.36 -13.70 10.12
N PRO A 165 3.69 -13.62 9.93
CA PRO A 165 4.38 -14.47 8.96
C PRO A 165 4.53 -15.93 9.42
N SER A 166 4.13 -16.29 10.65
CA SER A 166 4.17 -17.70 11.07
C SER A 166 3.06 -18.55 10.44
N LYS A 167 2.01 -17.89 9.92
CA LYS A 167 0.85 -18.53 9.32
C LYS A 167 1.05 -18.86 7.84
N ALA A 168 2.06 -18.28 7.19
CA ALA A 168 2.32 -18.45 5.77
C ALA A 168 3.80 -18.15 5.45
N ASP A 169 4.41 -18.95 4.59
CA ASP A 169 5.77 -18.69 4.12
C ASP A 169 5.78 -17.68 2.96
N ALA A 170 4.77 -17.77 2.08
CA ALA A 170 4.65 -16.89 0.93
C ALA A 170 3.19 -16.63 0.54
N LEU A 171 2.98 -15.50 -0.12
CA LEU A 171 1.78 -15.19 -0.89
C LEU A 171 2.08 -15.30 -2.38
N VAL A 172 1.10 -15.79 -3.13
CA VAL A 172 1.18 -15.88 -4.59
C VAL A 172 0.01 -15.13 -5.19
N LEU A 173 0.29 -14.19 -6.07
CA LEU A 173 -0.72 -13.40 -6.77
C LEU A 173 -0.73 -13.87 -8.23
N GLU A 174 -1.84 -14.47 -8.64
CA GLU A 174 -2.08 -14.75 -10.06
C GLU A 174 -2.69 -13.50 -10.69
N THR A 175 -2.02 -13.00 -11.72
CA THR A 175 -2.46 -11.88 -12.54
C THR A 175 -2.84 -12.35 -13.94
N ASP A 176 -3.38 -11.45 -14.75
CA ASP A 176 -3.57 -11.67 -16.18
C ASP A 176 -2.26 -11.79 -16.98
N ARG A 177 -1.14 -11.30 -16.44
CA ARG A 177 0.18 -11.34 -17.08
C ARG A 177 1.12 -12.42 -16.54
N GLY A 178 0.79 -13.05 -15.42
CA GLY A 178 1.62 -14.09 -14.83
C GLY A 178 1.41 -14.25 -13.34
N ILE A 179 2.47 -14.60 -12.62
CA ILE A 179 2.43 -14.92 -11.21
C ILE A 179 3.48 -14.11 -10.46
N VAL A 180 3.05 -13.43 -9.40
CA VAL A 180 3.93 -12.70 -8.48
C VAL A 180 4.05 -13.51 -7.19
N PHE A 181 5.28 -13.83 -6.81
CA PHE A 181 5.59 -14.61 -5.62
C PHE A 181 6.24 -13.74 -4.55
N LEU A 182 5.67 -13.75 -3.34
CA LEU A 182 6.04 -12.85 -2.26
C LEU A 182 6.37 -13.64 -1.01
N ARG A 183 7.66 -13.70 -0.64
CA ARG A 183 8.09 -14.36 0.60
C ARG A 183 7.85 -13.43 1.79
N LEU A 184 7.06 -13.88 2.75
CA LEU A 184 6.67 -13.03 3.89
C LEU A 184 7.81 -12.81 4.88
N ASP A 185 8.79 -13.72 4.96
CA ASP A 185 9.98 -13.58 5.80
C ASP A 185 10.93 -12.45 5.35
N SER A 186 10.92 -12.12 4.07
CA SER A 186 11.70 -11.04 3.48
C SER A 186 11.11 -9.64 3.68
N ILE A 187 9.83 -9.57 4.09
CA ILE A 187 9.10 -8.30 4.23
C ILE A 187 9.23 -7.83 5.69
N PRO A 188 9.82 -6.65 5.94
CA PRO A 188 9.99 -6.13 7.28
C PRO A 188 8.64 -5.82 7.92
N ARG A 189 8.50 -6.23 9.18
CA ARG A 189 7.26 -6.03 9.93
C ARG A 189 7.08 -4.56 10.23
N VAL A 190 5.91 -4.02 9.89
CA VAL A 190 5.46 -2.80 10.56
C VAL A 190 5.06 -3.22 11.96
N PRO A 191 5.70 -2.71 13.02
CA PRO A 191 5.28 -3.05 14.37
C PRO A 191 3.82 -2.64 14.49
N SER A 192 2.93 -3.61 14.72
CA SER A 192 1.55 -3.35 15.07
C SER A 192 1.60 -2.36 16.21
N SER A 193 1.05 -1.16 16.03
CA SER A 193 0.91 -0.21 17.12
C SER A 193 0.14 -0.94 18.20
N THR A 194 0.84 -1.39 19.24
CA THR A 194 0.26 -2.09 20.37
C THR A 194 -0.93 -1.25 20.79
N THR A 195 -2.12 -1.83 20.69
CA THR A 195 -3.32 -1.34 21.34
C THR A 195 -2.92 -0.89 22.73
N THR A 196 -2.84 0.43 22.93
CA THR A 196 -2.70 1.01 24.25
C THR A 196 -4.00 0.67 24.95
N THR A 197 -4.07 -0.52 25.54
CA THR A 197 -5.05 -0.86 26.55
C THR A 197 -4.90 0.24 27.58
N LYS A 198 -5.80 1.22 27.53
CA LYS A 198 -5.94 2.24 28.56
C LYS A 198 -6.29 1.46 29.83
N ASN A 199 -5.26 1.02 30.56
CA ASN A 199 -5.37 0.77 31.96
C ASN A 199 -5.63 2.13 32.61
N THR A 200 -6.90 2.53 32.55
CA THR A 200 -7.46 3.59 33.37
C THR A 200 -7.30 3.14 34.81
N VAL A 201 -6.15 3.46 35.40
CA VAL A 201 -5.95 3.40 36.84
C VAL A 201 -7.02 4.31 37.43
N LYS A 202 -8.06 3.69 38.00
CA LYS A 202 -9.09 4.36 38.79
C LYS A 202 -8.39 5.16 39.89
N LYS A 203 -8.19 6.47 39.68
CA LYS A 203 -7.88 7.39 40.78
C LYS A 203 -9.06 7.31 41.76
N LYS A 204 -8.85 6.63 42.89
CA LYS A 204 -9.77 6.67 44.04
C LYS A 204 -9.92 8.13 44.46
N LYS A 205 -11.08 8.73 44.17
CA LYS A 205 -11.54 9.96 44.80
C LYS A 205 -11.75 9.68 46.29
N SER A 206 -10.79 10.03 47.15
CA SER A 206 -11.04 10.14 48.60
C SER A 206 -11.61 11.52 48.90
N ARG A 207 -12.94 11.67 48.80
CA ARG A 207 -13.66 12.79 49.38
C ARG A 207 -13.90 12.51 50.87
N GLY A 208 -13.34 13.37 51.71
CA GLY A 208 -13.98 13.86 52.93
C GLY A 208 -13.57 13.23 54.26
N SER A 209 -13.01 14.04 55.16
CA SER A 209 -13.78 14.56 56.30
C SER A 209 -13.00 15.62 57.09
N LYS A 210 -13.65 16.75 57.34
CA LYS A 210 -13.24 17.75 58.34
C LYS A 210 -13.41 17.15 59.74
N LYS A 211 -12.41 17.27 60.62
CA LYS A 211 -12.62 17.27 62.08
C LYS A 211 -11.71 18.28 62.76
N LYS A 212 -12.33 19.32 63.33
CA LYS A 212 -11.78 20.33 64.25
C LYS A 212 -11.55 19.75 65.65
N LYS A 213 -10.73 20.46 66.46
CA LYS A 213 -10.53 20.48 67.95
C LYS A 213 -9.29 19.70 68.42
N LYS A 214 -8.48 20.12 69.42
CA LYS A 214 -8.42 21.28 70.33
C LYS A 214 -7.06 21.23 71.06
N LYS A 215 -6.50 22.40 71.40
CA LYS A 215 -5.71 22.75 72.62
C LYS A 215 -4.63 21.79 73.14
N ARG A 216 -3.39 22.31 73.24
CA ARG A 216 -2.61 22.21 74.48
C ARG A 216 -1.90 23.54 74.77
N ARG A 217 -2.16 24.06 75.98
CA ARG A 217 -1.55 25.26 76.59
C ARG A 217 -0.13 24.91 77.04
N THR A 218 0.80 25.86 76.91
CA THR A 218 1.86 26.05 77.90
C THR A 218 2.14 27.54 78.06
N ARG A 219 1.91 28.00 79.30
CA ARG A 219 2.21 29.34 79.82
C ARG A 219 3.72 29.55 79.83
N ARG A 220 4.19 30.75 79.50
CA ARG A 220 5.19 31.43 80.35
C ARG A 220 4.96 32.94 80.30
N ARG A 221 4.89 33.48 81.52
CA ARG A 221 4.59 34.84 81.96
C ARG A 221 5.93 35.51 82.25
N SER A 222 6.11 36.75 81.81
CA SER A 222 6.89 37.83 82.45
C SER A 222 7.04 38.97 81.44
N LYS A 223 6.91 40.26 81.74
CA LYS A 223 6.60 41.02 82.97
C LYS A 223 6.41 42.49 82.52
N SER A 224 5.46 43.20 83.14
CA SER A 224 5.42 44.65 83.51
C SER A 224 6.11 45.67 82.58
N SER A 225 5.39 46.56 81.89
CA SER A 225 4.78 47.84 82.35
C SER A 225 5.77 48.95 82.67
N SER A 226 5.87 49.96 81.80
CA SER A 226 5.59 51.40 82.03
C SER A 226 5.72 52.11 80.69
#